data_AF-A0A1Q8CKL0-F1
#
_entry.id   AF-A0A1Q8CKL0-F1
#
_cell.length_a   1.000
_cell.length_b   1.000
_cell.length_c   1.000
_cell.angle_alpha   90.00
_cell.angle_beta   90.00
_cell.angle_gamma   90.00
#
_symmetry.space_group_name_H-M   'P 1'
#
loop_
_entity.id
_entity.type
_entity.pdbx_description
1 polymer ?
#
loop_
_entity_poly.entity_id
_entity_poly.type
_entity_poly.pdbx_seq_one_letter_code
_entity_poly.pdbx_strand_id
1 'polypeptide(L)'
;MPDFVGGLPLHPLVVHFVVVLLPLAVLGSILTAVWPAVRRRFGWLAVAAAGAGTVLTPIATSSGDFLESRLGTNPGIQEHGRLGDMLFWWALPLFVAVTVLMVLHQRAEKAARAHAVDTADGGAGVTTETRRATGTSVVMLVMAVVTVGVAIGTAIHTYRVGDAGARLVWEFVEDQPPANGG
;
A
#
# COMPACT_ATOMS: atom_id res chain seq x y z
N MET A 1 7.30 6.74 22.73
CA MET A 1 6.02 7.21 22.16
C MET A 1 4.94 6.95 23.20
N PRO A 2 3.81 7.67 23.26
CA PRO A 2 2.79 7.40 24.28
C PRO A 2 2.17 6.01 24.06
N ASP A 3 2.22 5.15 25.08
CA ASP A 3 1.73 3.76 24.97
C ASP A 3 0.19 3.65 25.02
N PHE A 4 -0.47 4.71 25.50
CA PHE A 4 -1.92 4.83 25.63
C PHE A 4 -2.39 6.20 25.15
N VAL A 5 -3.56 6.24 24.52
CA VAL A 5 -4.27 7.48 24.15
C VAL A 5 -5.70 7.37 24.65
N GLY A 6 -6.11 8.28 25.54
CA GLY A 6 -7.46 8.23 26.13
C GLY A 6 -7.74 6.96 26.96
N GLY A 7 -6.71 6.32 27.52
CA GLY A 7 -6.83 5.09 28.31
C GLY A 7 -6.89 3.80 27.49
N LEU A 8 -6.89 3.87 26.16
CA LEU A 8 -6.86 2.70 25.27
C LEU A 8 -5.43 2.40 24.79
N PRO A 9 -5.06 1.12 24.59
CA PRO A 9 -3.77 0.77 24.02
C PRO A 9 -3.59 1.44 22.66
N LEU A 10 -2.40 2.00 22.40
CA LEU A 10 -2.13 2.68 21.13
C LEU A 10 -2.22 1.71 19.93
N HIS A 11 -1.81 0.46 20.13
CA HIS A 11 -1.68 -0.53 19.06
C HIS A 11 -2.97 -0.74 18.24
N PRO A 12 -4.14 -1.09 18.83
CA PRO A 12 -5.38 -1.20 18.08
C PRO A 12 -5.74 0.08 17.31
N LEU A 13 -5.55 1.26 17.89
CA LEU A 13 -5.88 2.52 17.22
C LEU A 13 -5.03 2.71 15.96
N VAL A 14 -3.72 2.50 16.05
CA VAL A 14 -2.81 2.63 14.91
C VAL A 14 -3.08 1.54 13.86
N VAL A 15 -3.35 0.30 14.30
CA VAL A 15 -3.70 -0.81 13.41
C VAL A 15 -4.94 -0.50 12.59
N HIS A 16 -5.98 0.14 13.15
CA HIS A 16 -7.17 0.54 12.38
C HIS A 16 -6.83 1.45 11.19
N PHE A 17 -5.89 2.39 11.37
CA PHE A 17 -5.42 3.21 10.26
C PHE A 17 -4.67 2.37 9.22
N VAL A 18 -3.77 1.48 9.66
CA VAL A 18 -2.98 0.62 8.75
C VAL A 18 -3.88 -0.32 7.93
N VAL A 19 -4.84 -1.01 8.57
CA VAL A 19 -5.74 -1.97 7.91
C VAL A 19 -6.75 -1.29 6.98
N VAL A 20 -6.94 0.02 7.06
CA VAL A 20 -7.75 0.78 6.09
C VAL A 20 -6.87 1.36 4.98
N LEU A 21 -5.75 1.99 5.35
CA LEU A 21 -4.88 2.69 4.41
C LEU A 21 -4.17 1.76 3.44
N LEU A 22 -3.64 0.61 3.90
CA LEU A 22 -2.93 -0.31 3.01
C LEU A 22 -3.87 -0.96 1.97
N PRO A 23 -5.07 -1.47 2.32
CA PRO A 23 -6.02 -1.92 1.31
C PRO A 23 -6.47 -0.82 0.35
N LEU A 24 -6.69 0.40 0.82
CA LEU A 24 -6.99 1.54 -0.05
C LEU A 24 -5.81 1.86 -0.97
N ALA A 25 -4.57 1.81 -0.47
CA ALA A 25 -3.36 2.01 -1.27
C ALA A 25 -3.18 0.91 -2.33
N VAL A 26 -3.45 -0.36 -1.98
CA VAL A 26 -3.48 -1.48 -2.93
C VAL A 26 -4.48 -1.21 -4.05
N LEU A 27 -5.74 -0.95 -3.70
CA LEU A 27 -6.80 -0.70 -4.69
C LEU A 27 -6.48 0.52 -5.55
N GLY A 28 -6.05 1.62 -4.92
CA GLY A 28 -5.65 2.84 -5.60
C GLY A 28 -4.46 2.63 -6.54
N SER A 29 -3.44 1.86 -6.11
CA SER A 29 -2.26 1.55 -6.94
C SER A 29 -2.63 0.70 -8.15
N ILE A 30 -3.51 -0.30 -8.00
CA ILE A 30 -3.99 -1.13 -9.10
C ILE A 30 -4.80 -0.29 -10.08
N LEU A 31 -5.78 0.48 -9.59
CA LEU A 31 -6.62 1.35 -10.42
C LEU A 31 -5.79 2.38 -11.18
N THR A 32 -4.82 3.00 -10.52
CA THR A 32 -3.93 3.97 -11.17
C THR A 32 -2.95 3.29 -12.12
N ALA A 33 -2.53 2.04 -11.89
CA ALA A 33 -1.71 1.28 -12.83
C ALA A 33 -2.44 0.93 -14.13
N VAL A 34 -3.73 0.57 -14.07
CA VAL A 34 -4.48 0.10 -15.25
C VAL A 34 -5.34 1.17 -15.91
N TRP A 35 -5.76 2.20 -15.18
CA TRP A 35 -6.74 3.19 -15.67
C TRP A 35 -6.15 4.61 -15.74
N PRO A 36 -5.80 5.11 -16.94
CA PRO A 36 -5.19 6.43 -17.10
C PRO A 36 -6.05 7.59 -16.57
N ALA A 37 -7.37 7.53 -16.72
CA ALA A 37 -8.28 8.57 -16.22
C ALA A 37 -8.24 8.68 -14.68
N VAL A 38 -8.24 7.54 -13.99
CA VAL A 38 -8.13 7.49 -12.52
C VAL A 38 -6.75 7.97 -12.08
N ARG A 39 -5.67 7.54 -12.76
CA ARG A 39 -4.30 7.96 -12.48
C ARG A 39 -4.15 9.48 -12.41
N ARG A 40 -4.72 10.19 -13.38
CA ARG A 40 -4.63 11.66 -13.48
C ARG A 40 -5.28 12.37 -12.29
N ARG A 41 -6.37 11.84 -11.75
CA ARG A 41 -7.16 12.50 -10.69
C ARG A 41 -6.84 12.01 -9.28
N PHE A 42 -6.64 10.71 -9.10
CA PHE A 42 -6.53 10.06 -7.79
C PHE A 42 -5.16 9.46 -7.51
N GLY A 43 -4.22 9.53 -8.46
CA GLY A 43 -2.90 8.92 -8.31
C GLY A 43 -2.11 9.41 -7.09
N TRP A 44 -2.19 10.70 -6.77
CA TRP A 44 -1.54 11.23 -5.56
C TRP A 44 -2.23 10.85 -4.27
N LEU A 45 -3.54 10.56 -4.28
CA LEU A 45 -4.21 10.01 -3.10
C LEU A 45 -3.74 8.57 -2.84
N ALA A 46 -3.52 7.77 -3.89
CA ALA A 46 -2.95 6.43 -3.74
C ALA A 46 -1.52 6.49 -3.17
N VAL A 47 -0.70 7.44 -3.63
CA VAL A 47 0.65 7.69 -3.07
C VAL A 47 0.56 8.10 -1.60
N ALA A 48 -0.34 9.02 -1.25
CA ALA A 48 -0.52 9.48 0.12
C ALA A 48 -0.99 8.34 1.04
N ALA A 49 -1.95 7.52 0.60
CA ALA A 49 -2.42 6.36 1.35
C ALA A 49 -1.30 5.33 1.55
N ALA A 50 -0.52 5.03 0.50
CA ALA A 50 0.61 4.11 0.58
C ALA A 50 1.68 4.64 1.54
N GLY A 51 2.06 5.92 1.41
CA GLY A 51 3.06 6.54 2.28
C GLY A 51 2.63 6.62 3.73
N ALA A 52 1.38 7.00 4.00
CA ALA A 52 0.81 7.00 5.34
C ALA A 52 0.78 5.59 5.93
N GLY A 53 0.35 4.59 5.15
CA GLY A 53 0.40 3.18 5.55
C GLY A 53 1.81 2.72 5.90
N THR A 54 2.79 2.99 5.04
CA THR A 54 4.21 2.66 5.28
C THR A 54 4.77 3.29 6.54
N VAL A 55 4.44 4.55 6.83
CA VAL A 55 4.90 5.26 8.04
C VAL A 55 4.20 4.73 9.29
N LEU A 56 2.92 4.37 9.20
CA LEU A 56 2.15 3.87 10.33
C LEU A 56 2.49 2.41 10.68
N THR A 57 2.94 1.60 9.72
CA THR A 57 3.33 0.20 9.99
C THR A 57 4.36 0.05 11.13
N PRO A 58 5.54 0.72 11.15
CA PRO A 58 6.48 0.59 12.25
C PRO A 58 5.94 1.15 13.58
N ILE A 59 5.01 2.10 13.54
CA ILE A 59 4.33 2.63 14.73
C ILE A 59 3.36 1.55 15.29
N ALA A 60 2.65 0.84 14.41
CA ALA A 60 1.82 -0.29 14.79
C ALA A 60 2.65 -1.43 15.38
N THR A 61 3.77 -1.79 14.74
CA THR A 61 4.70 -2.81 15.23
C THR A 61 5.23 -2.47 16.62
N SER A 62 5.87 -1.31 16.79
CA SER A 62 6.47 -0.92 18.08
C SER A 62 5.46 -0.80 19.22
N SER A 63 4.23 -0.37 18.93
CA SER A 63 3.15 -0.37 19.93
C SER A 63 2.61 -1.78 20.24
N GLY A 64 2.70 -2.70 19.28
CA GLY A 64 2.37 -4.12 19.45
C GLY A 64 3.38 -4.84 20.34
N ASP A 65 4.68 -4.63 20.11
CA ASP A 65 5.75 -5.21 20.92
C ASP A 65 5.63 -4.82 22.41
N PHE A 66 5.25 -3.56 22.67
CA PHE A 66 4.96 -3.09 24.01
C PHE A 66 3.79 -3.84 24.64
N LEU A 67 2.71 -4.07 23.89
CA LEU A 67 1.55 -4.81 24.37
C LEU A 67 1.88 -6.29 24.62
N GLU A 68 2.64 -6.92 23.73
CA GLU A 68 3.13 -8.30 23.88
C GLU A 68 3.91 -8.48 25.19
N SER A 69 4.79 -7.53 25.53
CA SER A 69 5.57 -7.56 26.79
C SER A 69 4.71 -7.64 28.05
N ARG A 70 3.43 -7.23 27.97
CA ARG A 70 2.46 -7.24 29.07
C ARG A 70 1.56 -8.48 29.07
N LEU A 71 1.36 -9.09 27.90
CA LEU A 71 0.47 -10.25 27.71
C LEU A 71 1.20 -11.59 27.90
N GLY A 72 2.53 -11.57 27.88
CA GLY A 72 3.36 -12.78 28.05
C GLY A 72 3.46 -13.61 26.77
N THR A 73 4.14 -14.75 26.87
CA THR A 73 4.53 -15.55 25.71
C THR A 73 3.36 -16.39 25.19
N ASN A 74 2.77 -15.96 24.07
CA ASN A 74 1.71 -16.71 23.36
C ASN A 74 2.16 -16.96 21.90
N PRO A 75 2.08 -18.21 21.39
CA PRO A 75 2.47 -18.53 20.02
C PRO A 75 1.72 -17.74 18.94
N GLY A 76 0.42 -17.48 19.14
CA GLY A 76 -0.38 -16.71 18.19
C GLY A 76 0.01 -15.23 18.18
N ILE A 77 0.33 -14.64 19.34
CA ILE A 77 0.77 -13.23 19.43
C ILE A 77 2.11 -13.07 18.70
N GLN A 78 3.05 -14.00 18.92
CA GLN A 78 4.33 -14.01 18.22
C GLN A 78 4.18 -14.18 16.70
N GLU A 79 3.25 -15.03 16.24
CA GLU A 79 3.02 -15.19 14.79
C GLU A 79 2.38 -13.94 14.16
N HIS A 80 1.40 -13.32 14.83
CA HIS A 80 0.85 -12.03 14.39
C HIS A 80 1.93 -10.95 14.36
N GLY A 81 2.77 -10.84 15.40
CA GLY A 81 3.88 -9.90 15.49
C GLY A 81 4.90 -10.12 14.36
N ARG A 82 5.34 -11.36 14.14
CA ARG A 82 6.28 -11.74 13.08
C ARG A 82 5.75 -11.40 11.68
N LEU A 83 4.46 -11.61 11.43
CA LEU A 83 3.82 -11.18 10.18
C LEU A 83 3.74 -9.65 10.13
N GLY A 84 3.40 -8.98 11.23
CA GLY A 84 3.38 -7.53 11.35
C GLY A 84 4.73 -6.88 11.00
N ASP A 85 5.84 -7.44 11.47
CA ASP A 85 7.21 -6.99 11.16
C ASP A 85 7.52 -7.01 9.66
N MET A 86 7.04 -8.06 8.99
CA MET A 86 7.26 -8.22 7.55
C MET A 86 6.42 -7.24 6.73
N LEU A 87 5.33 -6.68 7.27
CA LEU A 87 4.42 -5.79 6.55
C LEU A 87 5.10 -4.52 6.04
N PHE A 88 6.06 -3.97 6.79
CA PHE A 88 6.82 -2.79 6.36
C PHE A 88 7.56 -3.04 5.04
N TRP A 89 8.16 -4.23 4.91
CA TRP A 89 8.89 -4.64 3.71
C TRP A 89 8.01 -4.88 2.49
N TRP A 90 6.69 -4.95 2.65
CA TRP A 90 5.72 -4.97 1.55
C TRP A 90 5.14 -3.58 1.27
N ALA A 91 4.81 -2.83 2.33
CA ALA A 91 4.27 -1.48 2.21
C ALA A 91 5.26 -0.50 1.56
N LEU A 92 6.55 -0.58 1.90
CA LEU A 92 7.57 0.32 1.37
C LEU A 92 7.76 0.18 -0.15
N PRO A 93 7.96 -1.04 -0.71
CA PRO A 93 7.97 -1.23 -2.15
C PRO A 93 6.70 -0.75 -2.85
N LEU A 94 5.52 -0.92 -2.25
CA LEU A 94 4.27 -0.43 -2.82
C LEU A 94 4.27 1.09 -2.94
N PHE A 95 4.65 1.79 -1.87
CA PHE A 95 4.80 3.24 -1.85
C PHE A 95 5.79 3.73 -2.89
N VAL A 96 6.96 3.09 -3.00
CA VAL A 96 7.97 3.44 -4.00
C VAL A 96 7.46 3.21 -5.41
N ALA A 97 6.86 2.04 -5.69
CA ALA A 97 6.36 1.69 -7.02
C ALA A 97 5.29 2.67 -7.51
N VAL A 98 4.28 2.95 -6.68
CA VAL A 98 3.20 3.89 -7.06
C VAL A 98 3.72 5.33 -7.19
N THR A 99 4.69 5.74 -6.36
CA THR A 99 5.34 7.05 -6.48
C THR A 99 6.11 7.18 -7.79
N VAL A 100 6.93 6.18 -8.13
CA VAL A 100 7.68 6.16 -9.39
C VAL A 100 6.73 6.19 -10.59
N LEU A 101 5.66 5.37 -10.57
CA LEU A 101 4.63 5.38 -11.62
C LEU A 101 4.02 6.78 -11.81
N MET A 102 3.71 7.47 -10.70
CA MET A 102 3.13 8.82 -10.74
C MET A 102 4.11 9.88 -11.23
N VAL A 103 5.37 9.82 -10.82
CA VAL A 103 6.43 10.72 -11.30
C VAL A 103 6.66 10.52 -12.80
N LEU A 104 6.73 9.28 -13.27
CA LEU A 104 6.87 8.96 -14.70
C LEU A 104 5.67 9.46 -15.51
N HIS A 105 4.46 9.27 -14.99
CA HIS A 105 3.24 9.78 -15.63
C HIS A 105 3.26 11.31 -15.77
N GLN A 106 3.63 12.05 -14.73
CA GLN A 106 3.74 13.51 -14.81
C GLN A 106 4.82 13.97 -15.79
N ARG A 107 5.96 13.28 -15.83
CA ARG A 107 7.04 13.59 -16.78
C ARG A 107 6.58 13.36 -18.22
N ALA A 108 5.85 12.28 -18.48
CA ALA A 108 5.28 11.99 -19.79
C ALA A 108 4.25 13.05 -20.23
N GLU A 109 3.35 13.47 -19.32
CA GLU A 109 2.39 14.55 -19.64
C GLU A 109 3.08 15.89 -19.92
N LYS A 110 4.10 16.26 -19.13
CA LYS A 110 4.85 17.50 -19.34
C LYS A 110 5.61 17.49 -20.68
N ALA A 111 6.24 16.37 -21.02
CA ALA A 111 6.92 16.21 -22.31
C ALA A 111 5.94 16.34 -23.48
N ALA A 112 4.79 15.66 -23.41
CA ALA A 112 3.76 15.76 -24.45
C ALA A 112 3.23 17.19 -24.65
N ARG A 113 3.08 17.96 -23.55
CA ARG A 113 2.68 19.38 -23.62
C ARG A 113 3.74 20.26 -24.25
N ALA A 114 5.02 20.05 -23.93
CA ALA A 114 6.13 20.81 -24.52
C ALA A 114 6.22 20.56 -26.03
N HIS A 115 6.10 19.30 -26.48
CA HIS A 115 6.08 18.96 -27.91
C HIS A 115 4.89 19.55 -28.66
N ALA A 116 3.73 19.68 -28.03
CA ALA A 116 2.57 20.33 -28.64
C ALA A 116 2.79 21.83 -28.87
N VAL A 117 3.65 22.49 -28.08
CA VAL A 117 4.05 23.89 -28.28
C VAL A 117 5.07 23.98 -29.43
N ASP A 118 6.09 23.11 -29.44
CA ASP A 118 7.13 23.11 -30.48
C ASP A 118 6.60 22.79 -31.89
N THR A 119 5.59 21.91 -32.00
CA THR A 119 4.96 21.58 -33.29
C THR A 119 4.06 22.70 -33.82
N ALA A 120 3.50 23.55 -32.94
CA ALA A 120 2.81 24.77 -33.35
C ALA A 120 3.75 25.81 -33.97
N ASP A 121 5.03 25.80 -33.56
CA ASP A 121 6.09 26.69 -34.08
C ASP A 121 6.88 26.10 -35.29
N GLY A 122 6.48 24.94 -35.83
CA GLY A 122 6.94 24.46 -37.15
C GLY A 122 8.08 23.44 -37.17
N GLY A 123 8.27 22.63 -36.12
CA GLY A 123 9.39 21.67 -36.02
C GLY A 123 9.30 20.39 -36.87
N ALA A 124 10.31 20.16 -37.72
CA ALA A 124 10.55 18.92 -38.47
C ALA A 124 11.29 17.86 -37.60
N GLY A 125 10.56 16.97 -36.92
CA GLY A 125 11.13 16.04 -35.90
C GLY A 125 10.64 14.59 -35.90
N VAL A 126 9.98 14.12 -36.97
CA VAL A 126 9.14 12.90 -36.97
C VAL A 126 9.86 11.59 -36.55
N THR A 127 11.16 11.43 -36.83
CA THR A 127 11.87 10.15 -36.62
C THR A 127 12.37 9.94 -35.19
N THR A 128 12.79 11.00 -34.49
CA THR A 128 13.29 10.90 -33.10
C THR A 128 12.14 10.81 -32.10
N GLU A 129 11.00 11.44 -32.39
CA GLU A 129 9.80 11.42 -31.55
C GLU A 129 9.19 10.02 -31.42
N THR A 130 9.09 9.28 -32.52
CA THR A 130 8.45 7.95 -32.54
C THR A 130 9.16 6.97 -31.60
N ARG A 131 10.50 6.94 -31.61
CA ARG A 131 11.29 6.04 -30.73
C ARG A 131 11.15 6.40 -29.24
N ARG A 132 11.07 7.70 -28.92
CA ARG A 132 10.91 8.21 -27.56
C ARG A 132 9.51 7.90 -27.00
N ALA A 133 8.49 7.99 -27.83
CA ALA A 133 7.12 7.62 -27.50
C ALA A 133 7.02 6.12 -27.19
N THR A 134 7.61 5.24 -28.02
CA THR A 134 7.62 3.79 -27.77
C THR A 134 8.36 3.43 -26.47
N GLY A 135 9.53 4.01 -26.22
CA GLY A 135 10.29 3.76 -24.99
C GLY A 135 9.53 4.17 -23.72
N THR A 136 8.84 5.30 -23.76
CA THR A 136 8.00 5.77 -22.64
C THR A 136 6.84 4.82 -22.36
N SER A 137 6.18 4.31 -23.40
CA SER A 137 5.09 3.33 -23.27
C SER A 137 5.55 2.01 -22.66
N VAL A 138 6.72 1.49 -23.08
CA VAL A 138 7.29 0.26 -22.50
C VAL A 138 7.64 0.44 -21.02
N VAL A 139 8.30 1.55 -20.67
CA VAL A 139 8.63 1.85 -19.26
C VAL A 139 7.38 1.95 -18.41
N MET A 140 6.33 2.63 -18.90
CA MET A 140 5.05 2.74 -18.19
C MET A 140 4.36 1.39 -18.02
N LEU A 141 4.40 0.52 -19.04
CA LEU A 141 3.85 -0.83 -18.96
C LEU A 141 4.60 -1.67 -17.92
N VAL A 142 5.93 -1.69 -17.98
CA VAL A 142 6.77 -2.41 -17.01
C VAL A 142 6.48 -1.93 -15.59
N MET A 143 6.42 -0.61 -15.38
CA MET A 143 6.12 -0.05 -14.06
C MET A 143 4.70 -0.34 -13.60
N ALA A 144 3.72 -0.39 -14.50
CA ALA A 144 2.36 -0.80 -14.16
C ALA A 144 2.33 -2.27 -13.69
N VAL A 145 3.01 -3.17 -14.42
CA VAL A 145 3.11 -4.60 -14.04
C VAL A 145 3.80 -4.77 -12.68
N VAL A 146 4.94 -4.08 -12.47
CA VAL A 146 5.66 -4.10 -11.19
C VAL A 146 4.76 -3.59 -10.06
N THR A 147 4.08 -2.47 -10.25
CA THR A 147 3.17 -1.88 -9.26
C THR A 147 2.06 -2.86 -8.89
N VAL A 148 1.43 -3.50 -9.88
CA VAL A 148 0.36 -4.48 -9.65
C VAL A 148 0.90 -5.71 -8.90
N GLY A 149 2.06 -6.25 -9.29
CA GLY A 149 2.66 -7.39 -8.61
C GLY A 149 2.97 -7.10 -7.13
N VAL A 150 3.55 -5.93 -6.84
CA VAL A 150 3.83 -5.49 -5.48
C VAL A 150 2.54 -5.23 -4.69
N ALA A 151 1.51 -4.67 -5.32
CA ALA A 151 0.21 -4.44 -4.69
C ALA A 151 -0.47 -5.76 -4.29
N ILE A 152 -0.41 -6.78 -5.15
CA ILE A 152 -0.93 -8.12 -4.83
C ILE A 152 -0.16 -8.73 -3.65
N GLY A 153 1.17 -8.66 -3.66
CA GLY A 153 2.00 -9.14 -2.55
C GLY A 153 1.65 -8.43 -1.22
N THR A 154 1.46 -7.12 -1.27
CA THR A 154 1.04 -6.31 -0.11
C THR A 154 -0.34 -6.71 0.38
N ALA A 155 -1.30 -6.94 -0.52
CA ALA A 155 -2.65 -7.38 -0.15
C ALA A 155 -2.64 -8.73 0.55
N ILE A 156 -1.93 -9.71 -0.01
CA ILE A 156 -1.80 -11.06 0.57
C ILE A 156 -1.19 -10.97 1.96
N HIS A 157 -0.13 -10.17 2.13
CA HIS A 157 0.55 -10.06 3.41
C HIS A 157 -0.30 -9.33 4.46
N THR A 158 -0.98 -8.24 4.06
CA THR A 158 -1.94 -7.52 4.93
C THR A 158 -3.06 -8.45 5.39
N TYR A 159 -3.59 -9.29 4.49
CA TYR A 159 -4.58 -10.30 4.82
C TYR A 159 -4.05 -11.30 5.84
N ARG A 160 -2.83 -11.83 5.65
CA ARG A 160 -2.22 -12.81 6.58
C ARG A 160 -2.02 -12.23 7.99
N VAL A 161 -1.56 -10.98 8.08
CA VAL A 161 -1.42 -10.27 9.37
C VAL A 161 -2.80 -10.14 10.05
N GLY A 162 -3.81 -9.75 9.28
CA GLY A 162 -5.18 -9.60 9.76
C GLY A 162 -5.82 -10.91 10.21
N ASP A 163 -5.66 -11.99 9.43
CA ASP A 163 -6.15 -13.34 9.75
C ASP A 163 -5.53 -13.87 11.04
N ALA A 164 -4.21 -13.74 11.20
CA ALA A 164 -3.52 -14.11 12.44
C ALA A 164 -4.05 -13.31 13.64
N GLY A 165 -4.32 -12.01 13.47
CA GLY A 165 -4.91 -11.17 14.51
C GLY A 165 -6.37 -11.54 14.83
N ALA A 166 -7.15 -11.93 13.83
CA ALA A 166 -8.54 -12.37 14.03
C ALA A 166 -8.61 -13.71 14.77
N ARG A 167 -7.76 -14.69 14.42
CA ARG A 167 -7.68 -15.99 15.10
C ARG A 167 -7.39 -15.86 16.58
N LEU A 168 -6.51 -14.94 16.96
CA LEU A 168 -6.20 -14.64 18.37
C LEU A 168 -7.43 -14.24 19.19
N VAL A 169 -8.42 -13.60 18.58
CA VAL A 169 -9.64 -13.14 19.25
C VAL A 169 -10.75 -14.20 19.16
N TRP A 170 -10.85 -14.89 18.03
CA TRP A 170 -12.06 -15.64 17.66
C TRP A 170 -11.92 -17.16 17.66
N GLU A 171 -10.71 -17.76 17.68
CA GLU A 171 -10.58 -19.23 17.79
C GLU A 171 -11.22 -19.76 19.07
N PHE A 172 -11.21 -18.99 20.16
CA PHE A 172 -11.91 -19.33 21.39
C PHE A 172 -13.43 -19.46 21.23
N VAL A 173 -14.05 -18.77 20.25
CA VAL A 173 -15.50 -18.84 20.01
C VAL A 173 -15.90 -20.13 19.28
N GLU A 174 -15.03 -20.65 18.41
CA GLU A 174 -15.26 -21.93 17.73
C GLU A 174 -15.19 -23.12 18.70
N ASP A 175 -14.36 -23.01 19.74
CA ASP A 175 -14.22 -24.03 20.78
C ASP A 175 -15.35 -24.01 21.85
N GLN A 176 -16.21 -22.98 21.84
CA GLN A 176 -17.38 -22.96 22.70
C GLN A 176 -18.46 -23.88 22.10
N PRO A 177 -19.07 -24.81 22.88
CA PRO A 177 -20.25 -25.51 22.40
C PRO A 177 -21.31 -24.46 22.02
N PRO A 178 -22.09 -24.68 20.93
CA PRO A 178 -23.15 -23.76 20.57
C PRO A 178 -24.01 -23.50 21.80
N ALA A 179 -24.33 -22.24 22.06
CA ALA A 179 -25.17 -21.86 23.19
C ALA A 179 -26.50 -22.60 23.05
N ASN A 180 -26.62 -23.74 23.72
CA ASN A 180 -27.84 -24.52 23.75
C ASN A 180 -28.86 -23.68 24.52
N GLY A 181 -29.79 -23.05 23.82
CA GLY A 181 -30.99 -22.49 24.45
C GLY A 181 -31.77 -21.51 23.59
N GLY A 182 -32.92 -21.95 23.06
CA GLY A 182 -34.01 -21.09 22.59
C GLY A 182 -34.79 -21.66 21.41
#